data_AF-A0A7C5V405-F1
#
_entry.id   AF-A0A7C5V405-F1
#
_cell.length_a   1.000
_cell.length_b   1.000
_cell.length_c   1.000
_cell.angle_alpha   90.00
_cell.angle_beta   90.00
_cell.angle_gamma   90.00
#
_symmetry.space_group_name_H-M   'P 1'
#
loop_
_entity.id
_entity.type
_entity.pdbx_description
1 polymer ?
#
loop_
_entity_poly.entity_id
_entity_poly.type
_entity_poly.pdbx_seq_one_letter_code
_entity_poly.pdbx_strand_id
1 'polypeptide(L)'
;MKIQAPKGTKDVLPEESYMWQYVENKFREICKLYGYQEVRFPTFEYTELFQRGVGETTDIVQKEMYTFLDKGGRSITLRPEGTASTARLFIEHGFASRPMPQRFYYIISAFRYENTQGGRFREFHQFGIENFGSSSPVTDAEVISLAYNFFTSIGLDNITVNINSIGCPVCRKEYIKNLKEYFSANLYKLCITCHQRFDKNPMRILDCKEENCKLIAKDAPKPIDYLCDDCKSHFEKVKTYLDSAMVAYKVDPFIVRGLDYYTKTVFEVVVTVLDKELAICGGGRYDNLIEQIGGPSIAGIGFAIGVERLLMLLEQNGLFPARPQIPEVFVAVVGDNSIKKAFEIANKLRFEGISTVIGEMSRSLKSQMKYADKIGCQFSIIIGDDEIAKSVCKIRNMRTSSEEIVEIKNVCHYLKKQLQK
;
A
#
# COMPACT_ATOMS: atom_id res chain seq x y z
N MET A 1 24.73 -2.65 -25.79
CA MET A 1 23.39 -3.15 -25.38
C MET A 1 22.71 -2.04 -24.59
N LYS A 2 21.45 -1.67 -24.90
CA LYS A 2 20.73 -0.63 -24.14
C LYS A 2 20.37 -1.19 -22.76
N ILE A 3 20.66 -0.46 -21.68
CA ILE A 3 20.30 -0.86 -20.31
C ILE A 3 18.78 -0.70 -20.13
N GLN A 4 18.13 -1.64 -19.45
CA GLN A 4 16.68 -1.69 -19.23
C GLN A 4 16.37 -2.07 -17.78
N ALA A 5 15.16 -1.71 -17.32
CA ALA A 5 14.66 -2.13 -16.02
C ALA A 5 14.60 -3.67 -15.91
N PRO A 6 14.98 -4.27 -14.78
CA PRO A 6 14.87 -5.70 -14.57
C PRO A 6 13.44 -6.22 -14.75
N LYS A 7 13.29 -7.44 -15.26
CA LYS A 7 11.98 -8.09 -15.38
C LYS A 7 11.31 -8.16 -14.01
N GLY A 8 10.05 -7.69 -13.96
CA GLY A 8 9.24 -7.65 -12.73
C GLY A 8 9.45 -6.41 -11.88
N THR A 9 10.14 -5.39 -12.39
CA THR A 9 10.21 -4.03 -11.82
C THR A 9 9.59 -3.05 -12.82
N LYS A 10 9.14 -1.88 -12.35
CA LYS A 10 8.54 -0.85 -13.20
C LYS A 10 8.85 0.54 -12.65
N ASP A 11 9.24 1.45 -13.53
CA ASP A 11 9.35 2.87 -13.21
C ASP A 11 7.96 3.51 -13.09
N VAL A 12 7.73 4.31 -12.05
CA VAL A 12 6.53 5.14 -11.91
C VAL A 12 6.78 6.47 -12.59
N LEU A 13 6.05 6.75 -13.67
CA LEU A 13 6.23 7.96 -14.48
C LEU A 13 5.44 9.16 -13.92
N PRO A 14 5.75 10.41 -14.34
CA PRO A 14 4.96 11.59 -13.97
C PRO A 14 3.46 11.45 -14.29
N GLU A 15 3.12 10.69 -15.34
CA GLU A 15 1.76 10.33 -15.74
C GLU A 15 1.03 9.49 -14.70
N GLU A 16 1.76 8.76 -13.85
CA GLU A 16 1.20 7.79 -12.90
C GLU A 16 1.40 8.26 -11.45
N SER A 17 2.49 8.97 -11.16
CA SER A 17 2.91 9.36 -9.81
C SER A 17 1.86 10.11 -8.99
N TYR A 18 0.97 10.88 -9.63
CA TYR A 18 -0.10 11.59 -8.92
C TYR A 18 -1.14 10.62 -8.31
N MET A 19 -1.38 9.47 -8.95
CA MET A 19 -2.26 8.41 -8.44
C MET A 19 -1.67 7.75 -7.20
N TRP A 20 -0.34 7.51 -7.23
CA TRP A 20 0.42 7.01 -6.08
C TRP A 20 0.32 7.97 -4.90
N GLN A 21 0.64 9.25 -5.12
CA GLN A 21 0.55 10.28 -4.08
C GLN A 21 -0.86 10.41 -3.50
N TYR A 22 -1.90 10.27 -4.32
CA TYR A 22 -3.29 10.29 -3.86
C TYR A 22 -3.59 9.17 -2.86
N VAL A 23 -3.32 7.90 -3.21
CA VAL A 23 -3.60 6.76 -2.31
C VAL A 23 -2.71 6.77 -1.08
N GLU A 24 -1.46 7.19 -1.23
CA GLU A 24 -0.50 7.36 -0.15
C GLU A 24 -0.97 8.41 0.88
N ASN A 25 -1.48 9.54 0.41
CA ASN A 25 -2.01 10.59 1.29
C ASN A 25 -3.29 10.11 2.00
N LYS A 26 -4.20 9.44 1.28
CA LYS A 26 -5.41 8.85 1.86
C LYS A 26 -5.09 7.82 2.94
N PHE A 27 -4.06 7.00 2.73
CA PHE A 27 -3.61 6.03 3.72
C PHE A 27 -3.03 6.71 4.97
N ARG A 28 -2.26 7.79 4.81
CA ARG A 28 -1.77 8.58 5.97
C ARG A 28 -2.90 9.26 6.73
N GLU A 29 -3.87 9.82 6.02
CA GLU A 29 -5.07 10.45 6.61
C GLU A 29 -5.82 9.45 7.48
N ILE A 30 -6.15 8.26 6.96
CA ILE A 30 -6.89 7.25 7.74
C ILE A 30 -6.05 6.72 8.91
N CYS A 31 -4.75 6.46 8.72
CA CYS A 31 -3.88 6.00 9.81
C CYS A 31 -3.83 7.01 10.97
N LYS A 32 -3.76 8.30 10.65
CA LYS A 32 -3.79 9.40 11.63
C LYS A 32 -5.07 9.40 12.46
N LEU A 33 -6.23 9.15 11.84
CA LEU A 33 -7.52 9.11 12.54
C LEU A 33 -7.59 7.98 13.58
N TYR A 34 -6.85 6.90 13.38
CA TYR A 34 -6.76 5.75 14.29
C TYR A 34 -5.54 5.82 15.22
N GLY A 35 -4.77 6.90 15.18
CA GLY A 35 -3.61 7.11 16.04
C GLY A 35 -2.38 6.27 15.69
N TYR A 36 -2.29 5.78 14.45
CA TYR A 36 -1.10 5.09 13.96
C TYR A 36 -0.02 6.11 13.54
N GLN A 37 1.24 5.79 13.84
CA GLN A 37 2.39 6.64 13.52
C GLN A 37 3.30 5.99 12.48
N GLU A 38 3.89 6.81 11.59
CA GLU A 38 4.76 6.30 10.53
C GLU A 38 6.04 5.72 11.11
N VAL A 39 6.44 4.54 10.64
CA VAL A 39 7.78 3.99 10.83
C VAL A 39 8.44 3.72 9.49
N ARG A 40 9.76 3.79 9.49
CA ARG A 40 10.59 3.46 8.33
C ARG A 40 11.71 2.55 8.78
N PHE A 41 11.93 1.47 8.03
CA PHE A 41 12.97 0.49 8.29
C PHE A 41 13.79 0.23 7.01
N PRO A 42 15.01 -0.32 7.14
CA PRO A 42 15.89 -0.62 6.01
C PRO A 42 15.25 -1.50 4.93
N THR A 43 15.74 -1.38 3.70
CA THR A 43 15.29 -2.19 2.55
C THR A 43 15.76 -3.63 2.65
N PHE A 44 16.91 -3.87 3.26
CA PHE A 44 17.42 -5.20 3.56
C PHE A 44 17.63 -5.37 5.05
N GLU A 45 17.46 -6.60 5.52
CA GLU A 45 17.66 -7.01 6.90
C GLU A 45 18.53 -8.28 6.91
N TYR A 46 19.00 -8.70 8.09
CA TYR A 46 19.59 -10.03 8.22
C TYR A 46 18.59 -11.10 7.82
N THR A 47 19.02 -12.06 7.00
CA THR A 47 18.17 -13.14 6.45
C THR A 47 17.40 -13.89 7.54
N GLU A 48 18.03 -14.07 8.70
CA GLU A 48 17.46 -14.75 9.86
C GLU A 48 16.15 -14.14 10.36
N LEU A 49 15.98 -12.81 10.22
CA LEU A 49 14.75 -12.12 10.60
C LEU A 49 13.55 -12.71 9.86
N PHE A 50 13.67 -12.90 8.54
CA PHE A 50 12.57 -13.41 7.73
C PHE A 50 12.42 -14.92 7.85
N GLN A 51 13.51 -15.68 8.02
CA GLN A 51 13.44 -17.12 8.27
C GLN A 51 12.63 -17.43 9.53
N ARG A 52 12.93 -16.73 10.64
CA ARG A 52 12.21 -16.90 11.91
C ARG A 52 10.85 -16.21 11.92
N GLY A 53 10.78 -14.99 11.37
CA GLY A 53 9.59 -14.15 11.43
C GLY A 53 8.47 -14.61 10.51
N VAL A 54 8.76 -14.85 9.23
CA VAL A 54 7.77 -15.23 8.20
C VAL A 54 7.39 -16.72 8.32
N GLY A 55 8.36 -17.56 8.70
CA GLY A 55 8.24 -19.00 8.86
C GLY A 55 8.96 -19.78 7.77
N GLU A 56 9.81 -20.73 8.18
CA GLU A 56 10.63 -21.56 7.29
C GLU A 56 9.83 -22.44 6.32
N THR A 57 8.55 -22.69 6.63
CA THR A 57 7.71 -23.54 5.78
C THR A 57 7.06 -22.79 4.62
N THR A 58 7.10 -21.46 4.64
CA THR A 58 6.44 -20.61 3.66
C THR A 58 7.13 -20.65 2.29
N ASP A 59 6.32 -20.50 1.23
CA ASP A 59 6.85 -20.38 -0.15
C ASP A 59 7.80 -19.16 -0.26
N ILE A 60 7.50 -18.08 0.49
CA ILE A 60 8.32 -16.87 0.55
C ILE A 60 9.74 -17.21 0.99
N VAL A 61 9.90 -17.79 2.18
CA VAL A 61 11.23 -18.10 2.75
C VAL A 61 11.96 -19.16 1.93
N GLN A 62 11.24 -20.14 1.39
CA GLN A 62 11.88 -21.26 0.69
C GLN A 62 12.37 -20.91 -0.72
N LYS A 63 11.66 -20.02 -1.44
CA LYS A 63 11.86 -19.87 -2.89
C LYS A 63 11.82 -18.41 -3.39
N GLU A 64 11.28 -17.47 -2.63
CA GLU A 64 10.98 -16.13 -3.15
C GLU A 64 11.86 -15.00 -2.57
N MET A 65 12.69 -15.26 -1.56
CA MET A 65 13.55 -14.22 -0.99
C MET A 65 14.73 -13.86 -1.90
N TYR A 66 14.98 -12.56 -2.06
CA TYR A 66 16.22 -12.05 -2.65
C TYR A 66 17.32 -11.97 -1.59
N THR A 67 18.05 -13.07 -1.43
CA THR A 67 19.12 -13.22 -0.43
C THR A 67 20.50 -13.18 -1.08
N PHE A 68 21.43 -12.43 -0.48
CA PHE A 68 22.80 -12.32 -0.94
C PHE A 68 23.75 -12.07 0.23
N LEU A 69 25.05 -12.29 -0.01
CA LEU A 69 26.09 -11.91 0.94
C LEU A 69 26.48 -10.45 0.72
N ASP A 70 26.52 -9.68 1.79
CA ASP A 70 27.13 -8.36 1.74
C ASP A 70 28.66 -8.46 1.56
N LYS A 71 29.35 -7.32 1.39
CA LYS A 71 30.81 -7.31 1.22
C LYS A 71 31.60 -7.83 2.44
N GLY A 72 30.95 -7.96 3.59
CA GLY A 72 31.53 -8.55 4.80
C GLY A 72 31.19 -10.04 4.97
N GLY A 73 30.52 -10.67 4.00
CA GLY A 73 30.13 -12.07 4.05
C GLY A 73 28.89 -12.36 4.90
N ARG A 74 28.13 -11.33 5.31
CA ARG A 74 26.90 -11.50 6.10
C ARG A 74 25.71 -11.76 5.17
N SER A 75 24.88 -12.73 5.52
CA SER A 75 23.65 -13.04 4.77
C SER A 75 22.59 -11.98 5.04
N ILE A 76 22.19 -11.27 3.99
CA ILE A 76 21.14 -10.26 4.02
C ILE A 76 20.09 -10.53 2.94
N THR A 77 18.88 -10.07 3.20
CA THR A 77 17.71 -10.29 2.34
C THR A 77 16.99 -8.98 2.10
N LEU A 78 16.64 -8.68 0.84
CA LEU A 78 15.67 -7.62 0.55
C LEU A 78 14.32 -8.00 1.17
N ARG A 79 13.73 -7.10 1.96
CA ARG A 79 12.52 -7.40 2.72
C ARG A 79 11.38 -7.91 1.81
N PRO A 80 10.80 -9.09 2.08
CA PRO A 80 9.65 -9.59 1.33
C PRO A 80 8.30 -9.08 1.84
N GLU A 81 8.29 -8.46 3.03
CA GLU A 81 7.11 -7.93 3.71
C GLU A 81 7.52 -6.96 4.85
N GLY A 82 6.56 -6.26 5.47
CA GLY A 82 6.84 -5.20 6.46
C GLY A 82 6.65 -5.56 7.94
N THR A 83 5.91 -6.62 8.26
CA THR A 83 5.56 -7.05 9.62
C THR A 83 6.79 -7.42 10.45
N ALA A 84 7.64 -8.33 9.95
CA ALA A 84 8.83 -8.79 10.68
C ALA A 84 9.83 -7.65 10.87
N SER A 85 9.96 -6.76 9.87
CA SER A 85 10.79 -5.57 9.96
C SER A 85 10.29 -4.60 11.04
N THR A 86 8.96 -4.40 11.12
CA THR A 86 8.34 -3.57 12.15
C THR A 86 8.48 -4.20 13.54
N ALA A 87 8.34 -5.53 13.64
CA ALA A 87 8.56 -6.30 14.88
C ALA A 87 10.01 -6.17 15.38
N ARG A 88 11.00 -6.30 14.48
CA ARG A 88 12.42 -6.09 14.79
C ARG A 88 12.68 -4.68 15.30
N LEU A 89 12.15 -3.67 14.61
CA LEU A 89 12.23 -2.26 15.02
C LEU A 89 11.62 -2.05 16.41
N PHE A 90 10.46 -2.65 16.69
CA PHE A 90 9.79 -2.59 17.99
C PHE A 90 10.68 -3.13 19.12
N ILE A 91 11.35 -4.27 18.89
CA ILE A 91 12.25 -4.89 19.87
C ILE A 91 13.52 -4.05 20.05
N GLU A 92 14.21 -3.73 18.96
CA GLU A 92 15.52 -3.05 18.96
C GLU A 92 15.46 -1.69 19.67
N HIS A 93 14.37 -0.95 19.49
CA HIS A 93 14.20 0.38 20.10
C HIS A 93 13.42 0.36 21.42
N GLY A 94 13.27 -0.81 22.03
CA GLY A 94 12.73 -0.96 23.38
C GLY A 94 11.28 -0.49 23.53
N PHE A 95 10.48 -0.58 22.47
CA PHE A 95 9.07 -0.14 22.51
C PHE A 95 8.23 -0.97 23.50
N ALA A 96 8.66 -2.19 23.82
CA ALA A 96 8.09 -3.02 24.87
C ALA A 96 8.03 -2.32 26.25
N SER A 97 8.91 -1.35 26.51
CA SER A 97 8.95 -0.58 27.76
C SER A 97 8.08 0.68 27.77
N ARG A 98 7.44 1.00 26.64
CA ARG A 98 6.60 2.20 26.46
C ARG A 98 5.11 1.90 26.75
N PRO A 99 4.26 2.92 26.93
CA PRO A 99 2.82 2.71 27.13
C PRO A 99 2.20 1.91 25.98
N MET A 100 1.46 0.85 26.29
CA MET A 100 0.81 0.00 25.28
C MET A 100 -0.66 0.40 25.03
N PRO A 101 -1.22 0.07 23.86
CA PRO A 101 -0.58 -0.54 22.69
C PRO A 101 0.26 0.44 21.87
N GLN A 102 1.21 -0.08 21.10
CA GLN A 102 2.00 0.66 20.11
C GLN A 102 1.41 0.46 18.71
N ARG A 103 1.22 1.56 17.96
CA ARG A 103 0.50 1.60 16.68
C ARG A 103 1.37 2.19 15.59
N PHE A 104 1.80 1.35 14.64
CA PHE A 104 2.69 1.76 13.56
C PHE A 104 2.05 1.56 12.19
N TYR A 105 2.31 2.47 11.25
CA TYR A 105 2.06 2.24 9.84
C TYR A 105 3.33 2.40 9.03
N TYR A 106 3.38 1.75 7.88
CA TYR A 106 4.48 1.88 6.94
C TYR A 106 3.98 1.95 5.49
N ILE A 107 4.80 2.56 4.64
CA ILE A 107 4.65 2.60 3.19
C ILE A 107 6.02 2.24 2.62
N ILE A 108 6.12 1.06 2.00
CA ILE A 108 7.40 0.46 1.62
C ILE A 108 7.35 -0.16 0.23
N SER A 109 8.50 -0.32 -0.41
CA SER A 109 8.70 -1.39 -1.39
C SER A 109 9.01 -2.72 -0.69
N ALA A 110 8.64 -3.84 -1.32
CA ALA A 110 8.88 -5.20 -0.89
C ALA A 110 9.25 -6.07 -2.10
N PHE A 111 9.99 -7.15 -1.85
CA PHE A 111 10.66 -7.92 -2.89
C PHE A 111 10.36 -9.41 -2.79
N ARG A 112 9.82 -10.00 -3.86
CA ARG A 112 9.54 -11.45 -3.94
C ARG A 112 9.87 -11.97 -5.32
N TYR A 113 10.62 -13.07 -5.40
CA TYR A 113 10.94 -13.76 -6.65
C TYR A 113 9.73 -14.56 -7.15
N GLU A 114 8.60 -13.89 -7.34
CA GLU A 114 7.36 -14.48 -7.80
C GLU A 114 7.24 -14.40 -9.34
N ASN A 115 6.39 -15.25 -9.91
CA ASN A 115 5.99 -15.16 -11.31
C ASN A 115 5.14 -13.91 -11.53
N THR A 116 5.57 -13.06 -12.47
CA THR A 116 4.93 -11.77 -12.77
C THR A 116 3.62 -11.97 -13.53
N GLN A 117 2.47 -11.72 -12.90
CA GLN A 117 1.14 -11.80 -13.52
C GLN A 117 0.11 -10.97 -12.73
N GLY A 118 -0.85 -10.33 -13.41
CA GLY A 118 -2.03 -9.72 -12.77
C GLY A 118 -1.72 -8.78 -11.58
N GLY A 119 -0.80 -7.84 -11.77
CA GLY A 119 -0.36 -6.91 -10.73
C GLY A 119 0.62 -7.49 -9.70
N ARG A 120 1.14 -8.70 -9.92
CA ARG A 120 2.27 -9.25 -9.14
C ARG A 120 3.58 -8.86 -9.79
N PHE A 121 4.40 -8.17 -9.01
CA PHE A 121 5.74 -7.72 -9.39
C PHE A 121 6.79 -8.34 -8.48
N ARG A 122 8.04 -8.30 -8.92
CA ARG A 122 9.19 -8.75 -8.14
C ARG A 122 9.66 -7.71 -7.14
N GLU A 123 9.55 -6.45 -7.52
CA GLU A 123 9.49 -5.31 -6.61
C GLU A 123 8.08 -4.76 -6.67
N PHE A 124 7.40 -4.70 -5.52
CA PHE A 124 6.04 -4.18 -5.38
C PHE A 124 5.96 -3.32 -4.14
N HIS A 125 4.86 -2.59 -3.95
CA HIS A 125 4.71 -1.68 -2.83
C HIS A 125 3.61 -2.15 -1.87
N GLN A 126 3.86 -1.92 -0.58
CA GLN A 126 2.94 -2.26 0.48
C GLN A 126 2.64 -1.06 1.37
N PHE A 127 1.37 -0.89 1.64
CA PHE A 127 0.91 -0.16 2.82
C PHE A 127 0.60 -1.18 3.90
N GLY A 128 0.95 -0.90 5.15
CA GLY A 128 0.59 -1.79 6.25
C GLY A 128 0.52 -1.07 7.57
N ILE A 129 -0.16 -1.71 8.52
CA ILE A 129 -0.23 -1.27 9.91
C ILE A 129 0.06 -2.43 10.83
N GLU A 130 0.68 -2.14 11.98
CA GLU A 130 0.95 -3.10 13.04
C GLU A 130 0.55 -2.50 14.39
N ASN A 131 -0.20 -3.26 15.18
CA ASN A 131 -0.59 -2.93 16.54
C ASN A 131 -0.01 -3.98 17.49
N PHE A 132 0.92 -3.56 18.34
CA PHE A 132 1.59 -4.43 19.32
C PHE A 132 1.17 -4.09 20.75
N GLY A 133 0.94 -5.11 21.58
CA GLY A 133 0.68 -4.96 23.01
C GLY A 133 -0.77 -5.14 23.45
N SER A 134 -1.71 -5.32 22.52
CA SER A 134 -3.12 -5.60 22.86
C SER A 134 -3.57 -6.99 22.42
N SER A 135 -4.05 -7.78 23.38
CA SER A 135 -4.72 -9.07 23.16
C SER A 135 -6.25 -8.96 23.07
N SER A 136 -6.79 -7.73 23.12
CA SER A 136 -8.23 -7.50 23.15
C SER A 136 -8.88 -7.68 21.77
N PRO A 137 -10.04 -8.37 21.66
CA PRO A 137 -10.76 -8.53 20.40
C PRO A 137 -11.27 -7.22 19.81
N VAL A 138 -11.42 -6.16 20.61
CA VAL A 138 -11.78 -4.83 20.07
C VAL A 138 -10.66 -4.26 19.21
N THR A 139 -9.40 -4.62 19.49
CA THR A 139 -8.26 -4.20 18.67
C THR A 139 -8.29 -4.88 17.30
N ASP A 140 -8.69 -6.14 17.22
CA ASP A 140 -8.88 -6.82 15.93
C ASP A 140 -9.97 -6.16 15.10
N ALA A 141 -11.11 -5.84 15.73
CA ALA A 141 -12.19 -5.13 15.06
C ALA A 141 -11.78 -3.71 14.63
N GLU A 142 -10.99 -2.98 15.43
CA GLU A 142 -10.43 -1.66 15.09
C GLU A 142 -9.52 -1.74 13.86
N VAL A 143 -8.62 -2.75 13.80
CA VAL A 143 -7.71 -2.98 12.67
C VAL A 143 -8.49 -3.31 11.39
N ILE A 144 -9.50 -4.17 11.49
CA ILE A 144 -10.37 -4.53 10.36
C ILE A 144 -11.19 -3.30 9.90
N SER A 145 -11.73 -2.53 10.84
CA SER A 145 -12.50 -1.31 10.55
C SER A 145 -11.64 -0.24 9.87
N LEU A 146 -10.37 -0.09 10.28
CA LEU A 146 -9.42 0.80 9.60
C LEU A 146 -9.23 0.38 8.13
N ALA A 147 -8.99 -0.91 7.88
CA ALA A 147 -8.86 -1.42 6.52
C ALA A 147 -10.11 -1.16 5.67
N TYR A 148 -11.29 -1.48 6.22
CA TYR A 148 -12.59 -1.24 5.56
C TYR A 148 -12.79 0.24 5.23
N ASN A 149 -12.61 1.11 6.23
CA ASN A 149 -12.81 2.55 6.09
C ASN A 149 -11.79 3.20 5.16
N PHE A 150 -10.56 2.69 5.08
CA PHE A 150 -9.59 3.15 4.07
C PHE A 150 -10.16 2.97 2.66
N PHE A 151 -10.61 1.77 2.30
CA PHE A 151 -11.12 1.50 0.96
C PHE A 151 -12.42 2.25 0.66
N THR A 152 -13.33 2.37 1.63
CA THR A 152 -14.53 3.22 1.47
C THR A 152 -14.17 4.69 1.27
N SER A 153 -13.16 5.21 1.98
CA SER A 153 -12.73 6.62 1.88
C SER A 153 -12.13 7.02 0.53
N ILE A 154 -11.66 6.04 -0.25
CA ILE A 154 -11.14 6.24 -1.61
C ILE A 154 -12.17 5.92 -2.69
N GLY A 155 -13.43 5.70 -2.29
CA GLY A 155 -14.58 5.56 -3.20
C GLY A 155 -14.81 4.15 -3.74
N LEU A 156 -14.18 3.13 -3.16
CA LEU A 156 -14.46 1.75 -3.56
C LEU A 156 -15.76 1.26 -2.90
N ASP A 157 -16.69 0.81 -3.75
CA ASP A 157 -17.95 0.18 -3.36
C ASP A 157 -17.86 -1.36 -3.46
N ASN A 158 -18.92 -2.06 -3.02
CA ASN A 158 -19.02 -3.53 -3.08
C ASN A 158 -17.87 -4.25 -2.35
N ILE A 159 -17.48 -3.69 -1.21
CA ILE A 159 -16.45 -4.26 -0.34
C ILE A 159 -17.10 -5.10 0.75
N THR A 160 -16.55 -6.29 0.98
CA THR A 160 -16.87 -7.13 2.13
C THR A 160 -15.59 -7.56 2.82
N VAL A 161 -15.63 -7.75 4.14
CA VAL A 161 -14.54 -8.37 4.89
C VAL A 161 -14.83 -9.86 5.07
N ASN A 162 -13.93 -10.72 4.62
CA ASN A 162 -13.99 -12.13 4.94
C ASN A 162 -13.16 -12.38 6.20
N ILE A 163 -13.78 -12.88 7.26
CA ILE A 163 -13.11 -13.15 8.54
C ILE A 163 -13.07 -14.64 8.86
N ASN A 164 -12.05 -15.07 9.60
CA ASN A 164 -11.94 -16.41 10.17
C ASN A 164 -11.15 -16.38 11.48
N SER A 165 -11.16 -17.48 12.21
CA SER A 165 -10.24 -17.73 13.31
C SER A 165 -9.51 -19.04 13.09
N ILE A 166 -8.17 -18.99 13.08
CA ILE A 166 -7.29 -20.15 12.95
C ILE A 166 -6.77 -20.65 14.31
N GLY A 167 -7.40 -20.19 15.39
CA GLY A 167 -7.13 -20.62 16.77
C GLY A 167 -5.72 -20.30 17.28
N CYS A 168 -5.46 -20.76 18.49
CA CYS A 168 -4.15 -20.70 19.14
C CYS A 168 -3.41 -22.05 19.00
N PRO A 169 -2.15 -22.18 19.46
CA PRO A 169 -1.41 -23.44 19.42
C PRO A 169 -2.16 -24.62 20.07
N VAL A 170 -3.00 -24.38 21.09
CA VAL A 170 -3.82 -25.43 21.73
C VAL A 170 -4.91 -25.93 20.77
N CYS A 171 -5.62 -25.02 20.09
CA CYS A 171 -6.66 -25.36 19.11
C CYS A 171 -6.09 -26.22 17.97
N ARG A 172 -4.86 -25.92 17.55
CA ARG A 172 -4.23 -26.53 16.37
C ARG A 172 -3.81 -27.98 16.56
N LYS A 173 -3.59 -28.45 17.79
CA LYS A 173 -3.07 -29.81 18.03
C LYS A 173 -3.99 -30.89 17.45
N GLU A 174 -5.26 -30.90 17.88
CA GLU A 174 -6.23 -31.88 17.39
C GLU A 174 -6.68 -31.56 15.97
N TYR A 175 -6.80 -30.27 15.65
CA TYR A 175 -7.18 -29.83 14.31
C TYR A 175 -6.21 -30.32 13.22
N ILE A 176 -4.90 -30.12 13.40
CA ILE A 176 -3.90 -30.54 12.40
C ILE A 176 -3.88 -32.06 12.25
N LYS A 177 -4.06 -32.81 13.35
CA LYS A 177 -4.15 -34.26 13.31
C LYS A 177 -5.31 -34.72 12.42
N ASN A 178 -6.51 -34.20 12.65
CA ASN A 178 -7.70 -34.56 11.87
C ASN A 178 -7.61 -34.07 10.42
N LEU A 179 -7.01 -32.90 10.20
CA LEU A 179 -6.76 -32.37 8.85
C LEU A 179 -5.80 -33.25 8.06
N LYS A 180 -4.72 -33.74 8.69
CA LYS A 180 -3.79 -34.70 8.08
C LYS A 180 -4.48 -36.02 7.78
N GLU A 181 -5.30 -36.55 8.70
CA GLU A 181 -6.06 -37.77 8.45
C GLU A 181 -6.96 -37.63 7.22
N TYR A 182 -7.72 -36.53 7.13
CA TYR A 182 -8.58 -36.22 5.98
C TYR A 182 -7.81 -36.15 4.64
N PHE A 183 -6.71 -35.41 4.59
CA PHE A 183 -5.94 -35.26 3.35
C PHE A 183 -5.13 -36.51 3.02
N SER A 184 -4.76 -37.35 3.99
CA SER A 184 -4.07 -38.62 3.73
C SER A 184 -4.92 -39.55 2.85
N ALA A 185 -6.24 -39.58 3.09
CA ALA A 185 -7.19 -40.36 2.30
C ALA A 185 -7.37 -39.83 0.87
N ASN A 186 -7.00 -38.57 0.63
CA ASN A 186 -7.19 -37.88 -0.65
C ASN A 186 -5.86 -37.47 -1.31
N LEU A 187 -4.72 -37.89 -0.76
CA LEU A 187 -3.40 -37.36 -1.09
C LEU A 187 -3.10 -37.43 -2.59
N TYR A 188 -3.40 -38.58 -3.22
CA TYR A 188 -3.19 -38.83 -4.65
C TYR A 188 -3.99 -37.92 -5.59
N LYS A 189 -5.03 -37.23 -5.09
CA LYS A 189 -5.83 -36.27 -5.87
C LYS A 189 -5.36 -34.82 -5.71
N LEU A 190 -4.44 -34.56 -4.78
CA LEU A 190 -3.92 -33.22 -4.54
C LEU A 190 -2.87 -32.84 -5.60
N CYS A 191 -2.65 -31.55 -5.81
CA CYS A 191 -1.58 -31.10 -6.70
C CYS A 191 -0.19 -31.34 -6.08
N ILE A 192 0.85 -31.30 -6.89
CA ILE A 192 2.23 -31.56 -6.44
C ILE A 192 2.69 -30.62 -5.32
N THR A 193 2.25 -29.36 -5.35
CA THR A 193 2.52 -28.39 -4.29
C THR A 193 1.83 -28.78 -2.99
N CYS A 194 0.61 -29.28 -3.05
CA CYS A 194 -0.14 -29.69 -1.86
C CYS A 194 0.39 -30.99 -1.23
N HIS A 195 1.02 -31.87 -2.03
CA HIS A 195 1.78 -33.00 -1.48
C HIS A 195 2.91 -32.52 -0.55
N GLN A 196 3.65 -31.48 -0.95
CA GLN A 196 4.70 -30.91 -0.10
C GLN A 196 4.14 -30.18 1.13
N ARG A 197 2.98 -29.52 0.97
CA ARG A 197 2.31 -28.80 2.07
C ARG A 197 1.73 -29.76 3.11
N PHE A 198 1.30 -30.96 2.72
CA PHE A 198 0.76 -31.97 3.62
C PHE A 198 1.69 -32.25 4.82
N ASP A 199 2.98 -32.42 4.55
CA ASP A 199 3.96 -32.71 5.60
C ASP A 199 4.31 -31.45 6.41
N LYS A 200 4.56 -30.35 5.71
CA LYS A 200 5.08 -29.10 6.29
C LYS A 200 4.03 -28.26 7.00
N ASN A 201 2.96 -27.89 6.30
CA ASN A 201 1.88 -27.05 6.82
C ASN A 201 0.56 -27.41 6.10
N PRO A 202 -0.19 -28.42 6.59
CA PRO A 202 -1.38 -28.95 5.91
C PRO A 202 -2.53 -27.94 5.82
N MET A 203 -2.55 -26.92 6.67
CA MET A 203 -3.55 -25.84 6.58
C MET A 203 -3.46 -25.12 5.23
N ARG A 204 -2.25 -24.96 4.67
CA ARG A 204 -2.01 -24.34 3.35
C ARG A 204 -2.64 -25.11 2.18
N ILE A 205 -3.21 -26.29 2.41
CA ILE A 205 -3.97 -27.01 1.38
C ILE A 205 -5.36 -26.37 1.21
N LEU A 206 -5.93 -25.80 2.28
CA LEU A 206 -7.26 -25.17 2.27
C LEU A 206 -7.34 -23.94 1.37
N ASP A 207 -6.21 -23.24 1.16
CA ASP A 207 -6.16 -22.03 0.33
C ASP A 207 -5.72 -22.27 -1.13
N CYS A 208 -5.53 -23.54 -1.50
CA CYS A 208 -5.02 -23.91 -2.81
C CYS A 208 -5.93 -23.39 -3.93
N LYS A 209 -5.31 -22.91 -5.01
CA LYS A 209 -6.04 -22.34 -6.16
C LYS A 209 -6.37 -23.37 -7.25
N GLU A 210 -5.80 -24.58 -7.15
CA GLU A 210 -6.08 -25.70 -8.06
C GLU A 210 -7.49 -26.27 -7.84
N GLU A 211 -8.24 -26.47 -8.93
CA GLU A 211 -9.67 -26.81 -8.86
C GLU A 211 -9.93 -28.13 -8.12
N ASN A 212 -9.14 -29.17 -8.41
CA ASN A 212 -9.24 -30.45 -7.70
C ASN A 212 -8.97 -30.30 -6.20
N CYS A 213 -7.97 -29.50 -5.82
CA CYS A 213 -7.66 -29.25 -4.41
C CYS A 213 -8.80 -28.50 -3.72
N LYS A 214 -9.45 -27.53 -4.39
CA LYS A 214 -10.61 -26.80 -3.83
C LYS A 214 -11.80 -27.72 -3.59
N LEU A 215 -12.09 -28.61 -4.55
CA LEU A 215 -13.18 -29.58 -4.42
C LEU A 215 -12.99 -30.48 -3.21
N ILE A 216 -11.76 -30.95 -2.99
CA ILE A 216 -11.40 -31.75 -1.80
C ILE A 216 -11.43 -30.90 -0.54
N ALA A 217 -10.85 -29.70 -0.56
CA ALA A 217 -10.77 -28.83 0.62
C ALA A 217 -12.15 -28.42 1.16
N LYS A 218 -13.19 -28.40 0.31
CA LYS A 218 -14.57 -28.03 0.70
C LYS A 218 -15.12 -28.84 1.87
N ASP A 219 -14.78 -30.13 1.93
CA ASP A 219 -15.26 -31.06 2.95
C ASP A 219 -14.20 -31.33 4.04
N ALA A 220 -13.07 -30.62 4.00
CA ALA A 220 -12.02 -30.76 5.00
C ALA A 220 -12.45 -30.17 6.36
N PRO A 221 -11.87 -30.68 7.47
CA PRO A 221 -12.02 -30.06 8.78
C PRO A 221 -11.66 -28.57 8.74
N LYS A 222 -12.51 -27.72 9.35
CA LYS A 222 -12.32 -26.26 9.38
C LYS A 222 -11.74 -25.84 10.72
N PRO A 223 -10.78 -24.90 10.77
CA PRO A 223 -10.15 -24.51 12.03
C PRO A 223 -11.12 -23.90 13.04
N ILE A 224 -12.18 -23.24 12.55
CA ILE A 224 -13.22 -22.61 13.38
C ILE A 224 -14.01 -23.61 14.23
N ASP A 225 -14.06 -24.89 13.82
CA ASP A 225 -14.79 -25.94 14.54
C ASP A 225 -13.96 -26.52 15.71
N TYR A 226 -12.68 -26.14 15.82
CA TYR A 226 -11.72 -26.68 16.80
C TYR A 226 -11.20 -25.61 17.79
N LEU A 227 -11.89 -24.47 17.87
CA LEU A 227 -11.49 -23.38 18.77
C LEU A 227 -11.73 -23.77 20.23
N CYS A 228 -10.75 -23.51 21.09
CA CYS A 228 -10.97 -23.49 22.54
C CYS A 228 -11.91 -22.34 22.93
N ASP A 229 -12.45 -22.39 24.16
CA ASP A 229 -13.41 -21.41 24.65
C ASP A 229 -12.90 -19.96 24.57
N ASP A 230 -11.61 -19.74 24.86
CA ASP A 230 -11.00 -18.41 24.74
C ASP A 230 -10.99 -17.89 23.30
N CYS A 231 -10.58 -18.74 22.34
CA CYS A 231 -10.54 -18.36 20.93
C CYS A 231 -11.95 -18.17 20.35
N LYS A 232 -12.92 -18.99 20.81
CA LYS A 232 -14.33 -18.85 20.43
C LYS A 232 -14.90 -17.55 20.98
N SER A 233 -14.75 -17.27 22.28
CA SER A 233 -15.19 -16.04 22.91
C SER A 233 -14.56 -14.80 22.27
N HIS A 234 -13.26 -14.86 21.96
CA HIS A 234 -12.56 -13.80 21.26
C HIS A 234 -13.19 -13.52 19.89
N PHE A 235 -13.38 -14.55 19.06
CA PHE A 235 -13.94 -14.40 17.71
C PHE A 235 -15.39 -13.91 17.72
N GLU A 236 -16.22 -14.38 18.66
CA GLU A 236 -17.58 -13.85 18.84
C GLU A 236 -17.58 -12.35 19.19
N LYS A 237 -16.69 -11.90 20.08
CA LYS A 237 -16.55 -10.49 20.41
C LYS A 237 -16.10 -9.64 19.22
N VAL A 238 -15.17 -10.16 18.40
CA VAL A 238 -14.76 -9.47 17.15
C VAL A 238 -15.99 -9.22 16.27
N LYS A 239 -16.82 -10.23 16.04
CA LYS A 239 -18.07 -10.09 15.27
C LYS A 239 -18.99 -9.01 15.84
N THR A 240 -19.26 -9.02 17.14
CA THR A 240 -20.10 -8.01 17.81
C THR A 240 -19.57 -6.59 17.62
N TYR A 241 -18.25 -6.39 17.68
CA TYR A 241 -17.66 -5.06 17.45
C TYR A 241 -17.70 -4.66 15.97
N LEU A 242 -17.53 -5.59 15.03
CA LEU A 242 -17.71 -5.33 13.60
C LEU A 242 -19.15 -4.94 13.27
N ASP A 243 -20.13 -5.63 13.87
CA ASP A 243 -21.56 -5.28 13.76
C ASP A 243 -21.80 -3.85 14.26
N SER A 244 -21.21 -3.49 15.41
CA SER A 244 -21.31 -2.15 16.01
C SER A 244 -20.67 -1.06 15.14
N ALA A 245 -19.60 -1.40 14.41
CA ALA A 245 -18.91 -0.51 13.48
C ALA A 245 -19.55 -0.48 12.08
N MET A 246 -20.65 -1.22 11.87
CA MET A 246 -21.33 -1.36 10.58
C MET A 246 -20.40 -1.85 9.45
N VAL A 247 -19.42 -2.69 9.79
CA VAL A 247 -18.54 -3.31 8.79
C VAL A 247 -19.27 -4.48 8.14
N ALA A 248 -19.42 -4.46 6.82
CA ALA A 248 -19.96 -5.61 6.10
C ALA A 248 -18.95 -6.76 6.10
N TYR A 249 -19.28 -7.88 6.74
CA TYR A 249 -18.41 -9.06 6.79
C TYR A 249 -19.15 -10.38 6.56
N LYS A 250 -18.40 -11.41 6.18
CA LYS A 250 -18.83 -12.82 6.19
C LYS A 250 -17.76 -13.72 6.81
N VAL A 251 -18.18 -14.85 7.37
CA VAL A 251 -17.25 -15.86 7.90
C VAL A 251 -16.84 -16.79 6.77
N ASP A 252 -15.55 -16.81 6.43
CA ASP A 252 -14.96 -17.73 5.45
C ASP A 252 -13.98 -18.68 6.16
N PRO A 253 -14.39 -19.93 6.44
CA PRO A 253 -13.58 -20.86 7.22
C PRO A 253 -12.31 -21.34 6.50
N PHE A 254 -12.15 -21.04 5.21
CA PHE A 254 -11.02 -21.50 4.39
C PHE A 254 -9.83 -20.52 4.37
N ILE A 255 -9.97 -19.34 5.01
CA ILE A 255 -8.88 -18.38 5.13
C ILE A 255 -7.88 -18.88 6.18
N VAL A 256 -6.68 -19.26 5.73
CA VAL A 256 -5.56 -19.72 6.58
C VAL A 256 -4.29 -18.87 6.45
N ARG A 257 -4.26 -17.95 5.48
CA ARG A 257 -3.17 -17.01 5.14
C ARG A 257 -1.80 -17.64 4.82
N GLY A 258 -0.96 -16.83 4.19
CA GLY A 258 0.36 -17.18 3.61
C GLY A 258 1.50 -17.44 4.58
N LEU A 259 1.33 -17.02 5.83
CA LEU A 259 2.41 -16.77 6.78
C LEU A 259 2.15 -17.58 8.05
N ASP A 260 3.16 -18.27 8.55
CA ASP A 260 2.98 -19.26 9.62
C ASP A 260 2.74 -18.61 11.00
N TYR A 261 3.09 -17.33 11.12
CA TYR A 261 3.03 -16.57 12.37
C TYR A 261 1.61 -16.23 12.84
N TYR A 262 0.58 -16.36 11.99
CA TYR A 262 -0.77 -15.97 12.34
C TYR A 262 -1.35 -16.84 13.47
N THR A 263 -2.26 -16.28 14.25
CA THR A 263 -2.98 -16.86 15.38
C THR A 263 -4.38 -16.22 15.47
N LYS A 264 -5.38 -16.92 16.02
CA LYS A 264 -6.74 -16.38 16.22
C LYS A 264 -7.27 -15.73 14.92
N THR A 265 -7.66 -14.45 14.95
CA THR A 265 -8.27 -13.72 13.85
C THR A 265 -7.38 -13.67 12.61
N VAL A 266 -7.95 -14.00 11.46
CA VAL A 266 -7.40 -13.69 10.13
C VAL A 266 -8.51 -13.10 9.28
N PHE A 267 -8.15 -12.20 8.37
CA PHE A 267 -9.13 -11.58 7.49
C PHE A 267 -8.56 -11.18 6.14
N GLU A 268 -9.47 -11.03 5.18
CA GLU A 268 -9.22 -10.43 3.87
C GLU A 268 -10.30 -9.39 3.58
N VAL A 269 -9.91 -8.25 3.02
CA VAL A 269 -10.88 -7.33 2.41
C VAL A 269 -11.01 -7.72 0.95
N VAL A 270 -12.24 -8.02 0.52
CA VAL A 270 -12.55 -8.43 -0.84
C VAL A 270 -13.43 -7.39 -1.52
N VAL A 271 -13.16 -7.17 -2.81
CA VAL A 271 -14.03 -6.41 -3.70
C VAL A 271 -14.64 -7.37 -4.72
N THR A 272 -15.93 -7.19 -5.01
CA THR A 272 -16.61 -7.97 -6.04
C THR A 272 -16.55 -7.23 -7.38
N VAL A 273 -15.90 -7.83 -8.38
CA VAL A 273 -15.79 -7.29 -9.74
C VAL A 273 -16.26 -8.35 -10.72
N LEU A 274 -17.31 -8.06 -11.50
CA LEU A 274 -17.90 -9.00 -12.48
C LEU A 274 -18.19 -10.38 -11.88
N ASP A 275 -18.86 -10.41 -10.73
CA ASP A 275 -19.20 -11.62 -9.94
C ASP A 275 -18.00 -12.45 -9.44
N LYS A 276 -16.79 -11.88 -9.45
CA LYS A 276 -15.58 -12.49 -8.89
C LYS A 276 -15.08 -11.69 -7.70
N GLU A 277 -14.83 -12.40 -6.60
CA GLU A 277 -14.21 -11.81 -5.40
C GLU A 277 -12.69 -11.70 -5.59
N LEU A 278 -12.17 -10.50 -5.37
CA LEU A 278 -10.75 -10.20 -5.40
C LEU A 278 -10.28 -9.69 -4.03
N ALA A 279 -9.35 -10.40 -3.40
CA ALA A 279 -8.71 -9.94 -2.18
C ALA A 279 -7.73 -8.79 -2.46
N ILE A 280 -7.99 -7.64 -1.84
CA ILE A 280 -7.22 -6.38 -2.00
C ILE A 280 -6.42 -6.01 -0.75
N CYS A 281 -6.78 -6.59 0.39
CA CYS A 281 -6.04 -6.50 1.65
C CYS A 281 -6.10 -7.84 2.36
N GLY A 282 -5.09 -8.15 3.17
CA GLY A 282 -5.26 -9.17 4.17
C GLY A 282 -4.36 -8.98 5.37
N GLY A 283 -4.82 -9.53 6.48
CA GLY A 283 -4.22 -9.32 7.78
C GLY A 283 -4.70 -10.35 8.79
N GLY A 284 -4.39 -10.08 10.04
CA GLY A 284 -4.71 -10.97 11.14
C GLY A 284 -3.78 -10.77 12.33
N ARG A 285 -4.09 -11.52 13.38
CA ARG A 285 -3.38 -11.52 14.64
C ARG A 285 -2.22 -12.51 14.62
N TYR A 286 -1.12 -12.21 15.29
CA TYR A 286 0.12 -12.99 15.27
C TYR A 286 0.83 -12.93 16.62
N ASP A 287 0.17 -13.43 17.67
CA ASP A 287 0.55 -13.21 19.06
C ASP A 287 1.98 -13.68 19.43
N ASN A 288 2.58 -14.57 18.63
CA ASN A 288 3.88 -15.18 18.93
C ASN A 288 5.05 -14.54 18.17
N LEU A 289 4.80 -13.63 17.23
CA LEU A 289 5.84 -13.13 16.32
C LEU A 289 6.99 -12.44 17.04
N ILE A 290 6.69 -11.52 17.98
CA ILE A 290 7.71 -10.78 18.74
C ILE A 290 8.63 -11.75 19.48
N GLU A 291 8.06 -12.77 20.14
CA GLU A 291 8.80 -13.79 20.87
C GLU A 291 9.67 -14.66 19.94
N GLN A 292 9.13 -15.06 18.79
CA GLN A 292 9.83 -15.89 17.80
C GLN A 292 11.11 -15.24 17.26
N ILE A 293 11.15 -13.90 17.20
CA ILE A 293 12.33 -13.15 16.74
C ILE A 293 13.20 -12.62 17.88
N GLY A 294 13.01 -13.12 19.11
CA GLY A 294 13.89 -12.85 20.26
C GLY A 294 13.43 -11.71 21.19
N GLY A 295 12.20 -11.22 21.02
CA GLY A 295 11.59 -10.24 21.92
C GLY A 295 10.77 -10.88 23.06
N PRO A 296 10.11 -10.06 23.90
CA PRO A 296 9.18 -10.54 24.91
C PRO A 296 7.86 -11.05 24.29
N SER A 297 7.10 -11.84 25.06
CA SER A 297 5.77 -12.33 24.63
C SER A 297 4.77 -11.17 24.55
N ILE A 298 4.56 -10.66 23.33
CA ILE A 298 3.71 -9.49 23.05
C ILE A 298 2.80 -9.79 21.87
N ALA A 299 1.50 -9.66 22.13
CA ALA A 299 0.46 -9.84 21.14
C ALA A 299 0.55 -8.79 20.02
N GLY A 300 0.22 -9.20 18.79
CA GLY A 300 0.29 -8.33 17.62
C GLY A 300 -0.84 -8.59 16.64
N ILE A 301 -1.32 -7.54 15.97
CA ILE A 301 -2.28 -7.64 14.86
C ILE A 301 -2.07 -6.51 13.86
N GLY A 302 -2.23 -6.83 12.59
CA GLY A 302 -2.01 -5.88 11.51
C GLY A 302 -2.57 -6.37 10.19
N PHE A 303 -2.31 -5.58 9.14
CA PHE A 303 -2.62 -5.94 7.76
C PHE A 303 -1.65 -5.29 6.79
N ALA A 304 -1.65 -5.82 5.56
CA ALA A 304 -0.98 -5.19 4.44
C ALA A 304 -1.89 -5.12 3.19
N ILE A 305 -1.63 -4.11 2.36
CA ILE A 305 -2.29 -3.82 1.09
C ILE A 305 -1.23 -3.78 0.00
N GLY A 306 -1.47 -4.46 -1.12
CA GLY A 306 -0.62 -4.36 -2.31
C GLY A 306 -1.01 -3.12 -3.13
N VAL A 307 -0.11 -2.15 -3.24
CA VAL A 307 -0.42 -0.83 -3.80
C VAL A 307 -0.70 -0.89 -5.30
N GLU A 308 0.06 -1.67 -6.06
CA GLU A 308 -0.13 -1.77 -7.51
C GLU A 308 -1.51 -2.33 -7.87
N ARG A 309 -1.98 -3.33 -7.12
CA ARG A 309 -3.33 -3.89 -7.31
C ARG A 309 -4.40 -2.88 -6.95
N LEU A 310 -4.20 -2.12 -5.89
CA LEU A 310 -5.10 -1.04 -5.52
C LEU A 310 -5.18 0.02 -6.63
N LEU A 311 -4.03 0.47 -7.15
CA LEU A 311 -3.98 1.46 -8.22
C LEU A 311 -4.70 0.98 -9.48
N MET A 312 -4.44 -0.26 -9.91
CA MET A 312 -5.13 -0.87 -11.04
C MET A 312 -6.66 -0.89 -10.84
N LEU A 313 -7.11 -1.24 -9.63
CA LEU A 313 -8.53 -1.30 -9.30
C LEU A 313 -9.17 0.09 -9.34
N LEU A 314 -8.55 1.10 -8.74
CA LEU A 314 -9.06 2.47 -8.75
C LEU A 314 -9.10 3.07 -10.16
N GLU A 315 -8.10 2.77 -10.99
CA GLU A 315 -8.06 3.21 -12.39
C GLU A 315 -9.21 2.61 -13.19
N GLN A 316 -9.45 1.29 -13.06
CA GLN A 316 -10.55 0.59 -13.74
C GLN A 316 -11.94 1.11 -13.33
N ASN A 317 -12.08 1.63 -12.11
CA ASN A 317 -13.33 2.20 -11.61
C ASN A 317 -13.41 3.73 -11.78
N GLY A 318 -12.40 4.38 -12.38
CA GLY A 318 -12.41 5.82 -12.59
C GLY A 318 -12.39 6.65 -11.30
N LEU A 319 -11.79 6.12 -10.22
CA LEU A 319 -11.86 6.69 -8.88
C LEU A 319 -10.73 7.69 -8.55
N PHE A 320 -9.81 7.94 -9.50
CA PHE A 320 -8.75 8.91 -9.30
C PHE A 320 -9.21 10.34 -9.55
N PRO A 321 -8.66 11.33 -8.82
CA PRO A 321 -8.84 12.73 -9.16
C PRO A 321 -8.25 13.02 -10.54
N ALA A 322 -8.68 14.14 -11.15
CA ALA A 322 -8.08 14.60 -12.39
C ALA A 322 -6.57 14.83 -12.21
N ARG A 323 -5.77 14.46 -13.22
CA ARG A 323 -4.32 14.67 -13.22
C ARG A 323 -4.03 16.17 -13.00
N PRO A 324 -3.16 16.52 -12.02
CA PRO A 324 -2.82 17.91 -11.79
C PRO A 324 -2.06 18.49 -13.00
N GLN A 325 -2.39 19.73 -13.37
CA GLN A 325 -1.66 20.47 -14.40
C GLN A 325 -0.40 21.09 -13.79
N ILE A 326 0.76 20.53 -14.12
CA ILE A 326 2.05 20.97 -13.60
C ILE A 326 2.98 21.25 -14.79
N PRO A 327 3.49 22.48 -14.93
CA PRO A 327 3.25 23.65 -14.09
C PRO A 327 1.88 24.28 -14.33
N GLU A 328 1.37 25.02 -13.35
CA GLU A 328 0.13 25.80 -13.46
C GLU A 328 0.33 27.04 -14.35
N VAL A 329 1.52 27.65 -14.30
CA VAL A 329 1.85 28.91 -14.97
C VAL A 329 3.11 28.78 -15.81
N PHE A 330 3.07 29.33 -17.02
CA PHE A 330 4.23 29.48 -17.90
C PHE A 330 4.54 30.97 -18.11
N VAL A 331 5.79 31.40 -17.98
CA VAL A 331 6.21 32.79 -18.25
C VAL A 331 6.88 32.85 -19.61
N ALA A 332 6.17 33.34 -20.61
CA ALA A 332 6.67 33.60 -21.95
C ALA A 332 7.43 34.94 -21.98
N VAL A 333 8.63 34.92 -22.54
CA VAL A 333 9.55 36.05 -22.60
C VAL A 333 9.70 36.58 -24.02
N VAL A 334 9.71 37.89 -24.19
CA VAL A 334 9.89 38.57 -25.48
C VAL A 334 11.00 39.61 -25.35
N GLY A 335 12.06 39.49 -26.16
CA GLY A 335 13.20 40.39 -26.13
C GLY A 335 14.25 40.03 -25.07
N ASP A 336 15.49 40.49 -25.30
CA ASP A 336 16.68 40.00 -24.61
C ASP A 336 16.80 40.47 -23.15
N ASN A 337 16.10 41.54 -22.77
CA ASN A 337 16.19 42.11 -21.42
C ASN A 337 15.10 41.59 -20.46
N SER A 338 14.11 40.84 -20.97
CA SER A 338 12.91 40.47 -20.22
C SER A 338 13.10 39.31 -19.23
N ILE A 339 14.17 38.53 -19.37
CA ILE A 339 14.39 37.29 -18.61
C ILE A 339 14.57 37.51 -17.11
N LYS A 340 15.26 38.59 -16.72
CA LYS A 340 15.45 38.93 -15.31
C LYS A 340 14.11 39.15 -14.63
N LYS A 341 13.21 39.90 -15.28
CA LYS A 341 11.87 40.17 -14.73
C LYS A 341 11.00 38.91 -14.73
N ALA A 342 11.05 38.11 -15.79
CA ALA A 342 10.35 36.82 -15.83
C ALA A 342 10.80 35.88 -14.70
N PHE A 343 12.11 35.85 -14.40
CA PHE A 343 12.65 35.10 -13.28
C PHE A 343 12.17 35.63 -11.92
N GLU A 344 12.17 36.94 -11.71
CA GLU A 344 11.62 37.57 -10.50
C GLU A 344 10.14 37.21 -10.29
N ILE A 345 9.32 37.29 -11.35
CA ILE A 345 7.90 36.91 -11.31
C ILE A 345 7.74 35.43 -10.98
N ALA A 346 8.43 34.54 -11.71
CA ALA A 346 8.34 33.11 -11.49
C ALA A 346 8.79 32.72 -10.08
N ASN A 347 9.85 33.34 -9.55
CA ASN A 347 10.32 33.09 -8.19
C ASN A 347 9.28 33.53 -7.15
N LYS A 348 8.68 34.71 -7.31
CA LYS A 348 7.60 35.17 -6.43
C LYS A 348 6.39 34.23 -6.47
N LEU A 349 5.99 33.77 -7.65
CA LEU A 349 4.88 32.83 -7.78
C LEU A 349 5.17 31.48 -7.13
N ARG A 350 6.38 30.93 -7.31
CA ARG A 350 6.81 29.70 -6.65
C ARG A 350 6.83 29.84 -5.13
N PHE A 351 7.35 30.96 -4.61
CA PHE A 351 7.33 31.27 -3.17
C PHE A 351 5.91 31.26 -2.59
N GLU A 352 4.94 31.66 -3.40
CA GLU A 352 3.52 31.74 -3.04
C GLU A 352 2.73 30.45 -3.34
N GLY A 353 3.42 29.35 -3.70
CA GLY A 353 2.81 28.04 -3.92
C GLY A 353 2.19 27.82 -5.31
N ILE A 354 2.55 28.64 -6.30
CA ILE A 354 2.09 28.52 -7.69
C ILE A 354 3.22 27.93 -8.55
N SER A 355 3.01 26.72 -9.06
CA SER A 355 4.00 26.02 -9.88
C SER A 355 4.20 26.78 -11.20
N THR A 356 5.41 27.30 -11.41
CA THR A 356 5.70 28.23 -12.51
C THR A 356 7.00 27.87 -13.23
N VAL A 357 6.99 27.85 -14.55
CA VAL A 357 8.20 27.71 -15.40
C VAL A 357 8.38 28.91 -16.31
N ILE A 358 9.59 29.13 -16.81
CA ILE A 358 9.93 30.24 -17.70
C ILE A 358 10.26 29.64 -19.08
N GLY A 359 9.83 30.32 -20.13
CA GLY A 359 10.15 29.96 -21.50
C GLY A 359 11.61 30.20 -21.86
N GLU A 360 12.10 29.42 -22.80
CA GLU A 360 13.41 29.63 -23.41
C GLU A 360 13.39 30.84 -24.34
N MET A 361 14.27 31.81 -24.09
CA MET A 361 14.38 33.04 -24.89
C MET A 361 14.71 32.80 -26.36
N SER A 362 15.44 31.73 -26.66
CA SER A 362 15.82 31.34 -28.03
C SER A 362 14.61 30.98 -28.90
N ARG A 363 13.42 30.81 -28.32
CA ARG A 363 12.19 30.46 -29.01
C ARG A 363 11.33 31.71 -29.23
N SER A 364 10.77 31.84 -30.44
CA SER A 364 9.75 32.84 -30.71
C SER A 364 8.55 32.70 -29.75
N LEU A 365 7.83 33.80 -29.49
CA LEU A 365 6.64 33.78 -28.62
C LEU A 365 5.66 32.68 -29.04
N LYS A 366 5.39 32.53 -30.34
CA LYS A 366 4.52 31.46 -30.87
C LYS A 366 5.01 30.05 -30.49
N SER A 367 6.33 29.81 -30.50
CA SER A 367 6.92 28.54 -30.12
C SER A 367 6.85 28.31 -28.60
N GLN A 368 7.09 29.35 -27.80
CA GLN A 368 6.92 29.29 -26.34
C GLN A 368 5.46 29.00 -25.96
N MET A 369 4.49 29.67 -26.57
CA MET A 369 3.06 29.44 -26.31
C MET A 369 2.61 28.04 -26.72
N LYS A 370 3.11 27.50 -27.85
CA LYS A 370 2.88 26.10 -28.24
C LYS A 370 3.48 25.11 -27.23
N TYR A 371 4.64 25.45 -26.66
CA TYR A 371 5.24 24.62 -25.62
C TYR A 371 4.44 24.68 -24.32
N ALA A 372 3.99 25.87 -23.90
CA ALA A 372 3.10 26.09 -22.75
C ALA A 372 1.81 25.25 -22.85
N ASP A 373 1.20 25.22 -24.03
CA ASP A 373 0.04 24.37 -24.34
C ASP A 373 0.36 22.87 -24.22
N LYS A 374 1.48 22.42 -24.80
CA LYS A 374 1.91 21.01 -24.73
C LYS A 374 2.22 20.51 -23.31
N ILE A 375 2.77 21.35 -22.45
CA ILE A 375 3.02 20.99 -21.04
C ILE A 375 1.75 21.13 -20.18
N GLY A 376 0.64 21.60 -20.76
CA GLY A 376 -0.67 21.64 -20.12
C GLY A 376 -0.83 22.71 -19.05
N CYS A 377 -0.09 23.81 -19.10
CA CYS A 377 -0.25 24.88 -18.11
C CYS A 377 -1.59 25.59 -18.26
N GLN A 378 -2.17 26.05 -17.14
CA GLN A 378 -3.47 26.70 -17.14
C GLN A 378 -3.38 28.17 -17.58
N PHE A 379 -2.29 28.85 -17.20
CA PHE A 379 -2.06 30.25 -17.53
C PHE A 379 -0.67 30.49 -18.13
N SER A 380 -0.58 31.48 -19.02
CA SER A 380 0.69 32.01 -19.50
C SER A 380 0.82 33.49 -19.19
N ILE A 381 1.92 33.91 -18.58
CA ILE A 381 2.30 35.31 -18.42
C ILE A 381 3.20 35.67 -19.59
N ILE A 382 2.85 36.68 -20.37
CA ILE A 382 3.65 37.20 -21.47
C ILE A 382 4.28 38.51 -20.99
N ILE A 383 5.61 38.58 -21.05
CA ILE A 383 6.37 39.74 -20.64
C ILE A 383 7.50 40.03 -21.64
N GLY A 384 7.50 41.24 -22.19
CA GLY A 384 8.61 41.79 -22.94
C GLY A 384 9.02 43.17 -22.45
N ASP A 385 9.91 43.82 -23.19
CA ASP A 385 10.47 45.11 -22.80
C ASP A 385 9.38 46.20 -22.66
N ASP A 386 8.34 46.18 -23.51
CA ASP A 386 7.20 47.09 -23.45
C ASP A 386 6.34 46.89 -22.19
N GLU A 387 6.06 45.64 -21.84
CA GLU A 387 5.33 45.28 -20.61
C GLU A 387 6.11 45.72 -19.36
N ILE A 388 7.43 45.50 -19.36
CA ILE A 388 8.31 45.90 -18.27
C ILE A 388 8.32 47.42 -18.10
N ALA A 389 8.47 48.16 -19.20
CA ALA A 389 8.45 49.63 -19.19
C ALA A 389 7.14 50.19 -18.59
N LYS A 390 6.01 49.49 -18.82
CA LYS A 390 4.69 49.86 -18.31
C LYS A 390 4.36 49.25 -16.94
N SER A 391 5.26 48.47 -16.33
CA SER A 391 5.04 47.74 -15.06
C SER A 391 3.81 46.82 -15.07
N VAL A 392 3.44 46.29 -16.24
CA VAL A 392 2.33 45.35 -16.44
C VAL A 392 2.82 44.07 -17.10
N CYS A 393 1.98 43.04 -17.17
CA CYS A 393 2.19 41.87 -18.02
C CYS A 393 0.83 41.41 -18.56
N LYS A 394 0.85 40.64 -19.65
CA LYS A 394 -0.37 40.03 -20.18
C LYS A 394 -0.51 38.62 -19.63
N ILE A 395 -1.63 38.30 -19.01
CA ILE A 395 -1.94 36.94 -18.54
C ILE A 395 -2.97 36.34 -19.48
N ARG A 396 -2.61 35.24 -20.13
CA ARG A 396 -3.48 34.45 -21.00
C ARG A 396 -3.97 33.21 -20.27
N ASN A 397 -5.29 32.98 -20.29
CA ASN A 397 -5.85 31.69 -19.92
C ASN A 397 -5.71 30.74 -21.12
N MET A 398 -5.02 29.62 -20.93
CA MET A 398 -4.69 28.70 -22.03
C MET A 398 -5.91 27.91 -22.50
N ARG A 399 -6.94 27.74 -21.66
CA ARG A 399 -8.17 27.02 -22.01
C ARG A 399 -9.14 27.88 -22.80
N THR A 400 -9.40 29.10 -22.34
CA THR A 400 -10.38 30.02 -22.95
C THR A 400 -9.77 30.93 -24.00
N SER A 401 -8.44 30.99 -24.08
CA SER A 401 -7.70 31.98 -24.88
C SER A 401 -7.98 33.44 -24.52
N SER A 402 -8.62 33.71 -23.38
CA SER A 402 -8.83 35.08 -22.90
C SER A 402 -7.53 35.66 -22.35
N GLU A 403 -7.36 36.98 -22.52
CA GLU A 403 -6.15 37.69 -22.12
C GLU A 403 -6.51 38.93 -21.31
N GLU A 404 -5.78 39.14 -20.22
CA GLU A 404 -5.95 40.29 -19.34
C GLU A 404 -4.60 40.96 -19.08
N ILE A 405 -4.59 42.29 -18.98
CA ILE A 405 -3.40 43.05 -18.60
C ILE A 405 -3.44 43.24 -17.09
N VAL A 406 -2.38 42.81 -16.40
CA VAL A 406 -2.28 42.84 -14.94
C VAL A 406 -0.99 43.55 -14.54
N GLU A 407 -1.06 44.44 -13.55
CA GLU A 407 0.14 45.05 -12.97
C GLU A 407 1.06 43.97 -12.38
N ILE A 408 2.37 44.03 -12.67
CA ILE A 408 3.34 43.00 -12.25
C ILE A 408 3.27 42.73 -10.73
N LYS A 409 3.05 43.78 -9.92
CA LYS A 409 2.93 43.67 -8.46
C LYS A 409 1.72 42.82 -8.01
N ASN A 410 0.65 42.78 -8.80
CA ASN A 410 -0.64 42.11 -8.49
C ASN A 410 -0.78 40.72 -9.11
N VAL A 411 0.14 40.30 -9.97
CA VAL A 411 0.10 39.00 -10.70
C VAL A 411 -0.15 37.82 -9.78
N CYS A 412 0.52 37.76 -8.62
CA CYS A 412 0.34 36.68 -7.67
C CYS A 412 -1.09 36.65 -7.08
N HIS A 413 -1.60 37.80 -6.63
CA HIS A 413 -2.95 37.89 -6.09
C HIS A 413 -4.00 37.51 -7.14
N TYR A 414 -3.82 38.01 -8.37
CA TYR A 414 -4.69 37.66 -9.49
C TYR A 414 -4.71 36.14 -9.74
N LEU A 415 -3.54 35.51 -9.86
CA LEU A 415 -3.45 34.08 -10.13
C LEU A 415 -3.97 33.21 -8.99
N LYS A 416 -3.76 33.58 -7.72
CA LYS A 416 -4.35 32.88 -6.57
C LYS A 416 -5.87 32.83 -6.66
N LYS A 417 -6.51 33.97 -6.96
CA LYS A 417 -7.96 34.05 -7.15
C LYS A 417 -8.46 33.17 -8.30
N GLN A 418 -7.74 33.15 -9.43
CA GLN A 418 -8.11 32.36 -10.61
C GLN A 418 -7.89 30.85 -10.42
N LEU A 419 -6.85 30.47 -9.66
CA LEU A 419 -6.51 29.08 -9.34
C LEU A 419 -7.25 28.54 -8.10
N GLN A 420 -8.07 29.37 -7.43
CA GLN A 420 -8.78 29.04 -6.19
C GLN A 420 -7.84 28.61 -5.05
N LYS A 421 -6.70 29.30 -4.93
CA LYS A 421 -5.65 29.05 -3.92
C LYS A 421 -5.55 30.14 -2.87
#